data_AF-A0A1H8AMY2-F1
#
_entry.id   AF-A0A1H8AMY2-F1
#
_cell.length_a   1.000
_cell.length_b   1.000
_cell.length_c   1.000
_cell.angle_alpha   90.00
_cell.angle_beta   90.00
_cell.angle_gamma   90.00
#
_symmetry.space_group_name_H-M   'P 1'
#
loop_
_entity.id
_entity.type
_entity.pdbx_description
1 polymer ?
#
loop_
_entity_poly.entity_id
_entity_poly.type
_entity_poly.pdbx_seq_one_letter_code
_entity_poly.pdbx_strand_id
1 'polypeptide(L)'
;MAADDRLDDDELARRLREAHRRVRMLPAGEPGQAAEKERLARRHLAICDLAKRDPERAAARLDAFLGALEPPPDTPRDEENTVGD
;
A
#
# COMPACT_ATOMS: atom_id res chain seq x y z
N MET A 1 5.76 14.63 28.05
CA MET A 1 4.88 13.93 27.10
C MET A 1 5.49 14.06 25.70
N ALA A 2 6.62 13.39 25.45
CA ALA A 2 7.43 13.53 24.21
C ALA A 2 8.10 12.20 23.82
N ALA A 3 7.71 11.10 24.47
CA ALA A 3 8.22 9.77 24.17
C ALA A 3 7.27 9.03 23.22
N ASP A 4 5.96 9.27 23.34
CA ASP A 4 4.93 8.65 22.50
C ASP A 4 5.08 9.04 21.03
N ASP A 5 5.23 10.33 20.70
CA ASP A 5 5.42 10.78 19.30
C ASP A 5 6.59 10.09 18.60
N ARG A 6 7.71 9.85 19.30
CA ARG A 6 8.87 9.18 18.71
C ARG A 6 8.62 7.69 18.46
N LEU A 7 7.89 7.03 19.36
CA LEU A 7 7.55 5.62 19.20
C LEU A 7 6.56 5.44 18.03
N ASP A 8 5.62 6.36 17.88
CA ASP A 8 4.68 6.40 16.75
C ASP A 8 5.41 6.66 15.41
N ASP A 9 6.39 7.57 15.39
CA ASP A 9 7.27 7.80 14.24
C ASP A 9 8.11 6.56 13.89
N ASP A 10 8.68 5.86 14.88
CA ASP A 10 9.47 4.64 14.70
C ASP A 10 8.61 3.48 14.14
N GLU A 11 7.37 3.34 14.64
CA GLU A 11 6.43 2.35 14.13
C GLU A 11 5.99 2.67 12.71
N LEU A 12 5.66 3.94 12.42
CA LEU A 12 5.34 4.38 11.07
C LEU A 12 6.51 4.13 10.11
N ALA A 13 7.74 4.44 10.52
CA ALA A 13 8.94 4.18 9.73
C ALA A 13 9.13 2.68 9.44
N ARG A 14 8.86 1.80 10.41
CA ARG A 14 8.88 0.34 10.20
C ARG A 14 7.84 -0.08 9.17
N ARG A 15 6.59 0.37 9.31
CA ARG A 15 5.50 0.04 8.38
C ARG A 15 5.80 0.55 6.95
N LEU A 16 6.38 1.73 6.81
CA LEU A 16 6.79 2.26 5.49
C LEU A 16 7.85 1.38 4.82
N ARG A 17 8.86 0.94 5.57
CA ARG A 17 9.89 0.02 5.03
C ARG A 17 9.29 -1.32 4.60
N GLU A 18 8.34 -1.84 5.38
CA GLU A 18 7.64 -3.09 5.03
C GLU A 18 6.79 -2.93 3.77
N ALA A 19 6.03 -1.82 3.66
CA ALA A 19 5.28 -1.50 2.43
C ALA A 19 6.20 -1.40 1.21
N HIS A 20 7.34 -0.72 1.33
CA HIS A 20 8.34 -0.65 0.27
C HIS A 20 8.89 -2.03 -0.10
N ARG A 21 9.17 -2.88 0.90
CA ARG A 21 9.63 -4.26 0.68
C ARG A 21 8.61 -5.07 -0.11
N ARG A 22 7.32 -5.01 0.26
CA ARG A 22 6.23 -5.69 -0.45
C ARG A 22 6.14 -5.24 -1.91
N VAL A 23 6.15 -3.93 -2.16
CA VAL A 23 6.15 -3.37 -3.53
C VAL A 23 7.35 -3.87 -4.33
N ARG A 24 8.54 -3.94 -3.73
CA ARG A 24 9.74 -4.46 -4.41
C ARG A 24 9.66 -5.94 -4.75
N MET A 25 9.02 -6.73 -3.90
CA MET A 25 8.81 -8.17 -4.07
C MET A 25 7.72 -8.51 -5.10
N LEU A 26 6.92 -7.52 -5.54
CA LEU A 26 5.93 -7.75 -6.59
C LEU A 26 6.61 -8.17 -7.91
N PRO A 27 6.04 -9.19 -8.59
CA PRO A 27 6.53 -9.62 -9.89
C PRO A 27 6.41 -8.46 -10.88
N ALA A 28 7.44 -8.28 -11.69
CA ALA A 28 7.48 -7.25 -12.75
C ALA A 28 7.79 -7.89 -14.11
N GLY A 29 7.53 -9.19 -14.24
CA GLY A 29 7.82 -9.97 -15.45
C GLY A 29 6.90 -9.61 -16.61
N GLU A 30 5.63 -9.30 -16.31
CA GLU A 30 4.65 -8.89 -17.32
C GLU A 30 4.55 -7.36 -17.43
N PRO A 31 4.31 -6.81 -18.63
CA PRO A 31 4.21 -5.37 -18.86
C PRO A 31 3.08 -4.70 -18.05
N GLY A 32 1.96 -5.41 -17.80
CA GLY A 32 0.88 -4.93 -16.93
C GLY A 32 1.29 -4.82 -15.46
N GLN A 33 2.12 -5.76 -14.98
CA GLN A 33 2.56 -5.81 -13.59
C GLN A 33 3.65 -4.76 -13.29
N ALA A 34 4.52 -4.48 -14.28
CA ALA A 34 5.50 -3.41 -14.17
C ALA A 34 4.82 -2.03 -14.00
N ALA A 35 3.76 -1.77 -14.79
CA ALA A 35 2.98 -0.53 -14.68
C ALA A 35 2.27 -0.41 -13.32
N GLU A 36 1.75 -1.52 -12.79
CA GLU A 36 1.12 -1.55 -11.47
C GLU A 36 2.13 -1.33 -10.33
N LYS A 37 3.28 -1.98 -10.40
CA LYS A 37 4.40 -1.78 -9.47
C LYS A 37 4.86 -0.32 -9.45
N GLU A 38 4.94 0.33 -10.61
CA GLU A 38 5.30 1.74 -10.67
C GLU A 38 4.21 2.65 -10.08
N ARG A 39 2.93 2.38 -10.33
CA ARG A 39 1.81 3.09 -9.68
C ARG A 39 1.87 2.95 -8.16
N LEU A 40 2.14 1.76 -7.66
CA LEU A 40 2.29 1.48 -6.23
C LEU A 40 3.51 2.19 -5.63
N ALA A 41 4.63 2.22 -6.34
CA ALA A 41 5.82 2.96 -5.91
C ALA A 41 5.57 4.47 -5.80
N ARG A 42 4.89 5.08 -6.79
CA ARG A 42 4.49 6.50 -6.76
C ARG A 42 3.54 6.79 -5.59
N ARG A 43 2.56 5.90 -5.35
CA ARG A 43 1.63 6.02 -4.23
C ARG A 43 2.34 5.89 -2.88
N HIS A 44 3.32 4.99 -2.77
CA HIS A 44 4.13 4.84 -1.57
C HIS A 44 4.95 6.11 -1.27
N LEU A 45 5.58 6.71 -2.28
CA LEU A 45 6.30 7.99 -2.11
C LEU A 45 5.39 9.11 -1.60
N ALA A 46 4.17 9.22 -2.12
CA ALA A 46 3.20 10.20 -1.65
C ALA A 46 2.83 10.00 -0.16
N ILE A 47 2.80 8.76 0.32
CA ILE A 47 2.58 8.45 1.75
C ILE A 47 3.81 8.83 2.57
N CYS A 48 5.04 8.59 2.07
CA CYS A 48 6.27 9.04 2.72
C CYS A 48 6.33 10.57 2.85
N ASP A 49 5.90 11.31 1.83
CA ASP A 49 5.84 12.77 1.90
C ASP A 49 4.75 13.28 2.84
N LEU A 50 3.61 12.58 2.91
CA LEU A 50 2.58 12.88 3.90
C LEU A 50 3.07 12.60 5.33
N ALA A 51 3.83 11.52 5.55
CA ALA A 51 4.37 11.18 6.88
C ALA A 51 5.24 12.28 7.48
N LYS A 52 5.94 13.05 6.64
CA LYS A 52 6.77 14.20 7.07
C LYS A 52 5.94 15.39 7.56
N ARG A 53 4.64 15.44 7.24
CA ARG A 53 3.74 16.57 7.53
C ARG A 53 2.65 16.19 8.53
N ASP A 54 2.09 14.99 8.38
CA ASP A 54 0.96 14.45 9.13
C ASP A 54 1.16 12.93 9.33
N PRO A 55 1.92 12.50 10.35
CA PRO A 55 2.23 11.09 10.59
C PRO A 55 0.97 10.25 10.87
N GLU A 56 0.00 10.78 11.63
CA GLU A 56 -1.27 10.09 11.91
C GLU A 56 -2.05 9.78 10.63
N ARG A 57 -2.16 10.77 9.73
CA ARG A 57 -2.87 10.61 8.47
C ARG A 57 -2.11 9.73 7.48
N ALA A 58 -0.79 9.73 7.56
CA ALA A 58 0.05 8.82 6.79
C ALA A 58 -0.11 7.37 7.25
N ALA A 59 -0.20 7.12 8.57
CA ALA A 59 -0.45 5.80 9.12
C ALA A 59 -1.78 5.22 8.60
N ALA A 60 -2.86 5.99 8.65
CA ALA A 60 -4.16 5.56 8.11
C ALA A 60 -4.13 5.27 6.60
N ARG A 61 -3.42 6.10 5.81
CA ARG A 61 -3.26 5.87 4.37
C ARG A 61 -2.36 4.67 4.05
N LEU A 62 -1.35 4.44 4.87
CA LEU A 62 -0.44 3.31 4.74
C LEU A 62 -1.16 2.00 5.00
N ASP A 63 -2.03 1.97 6.00
CA ASP A 63 -2.86 0.80 6.33
C ASP A 63 -3.77 0.43 5.15
N ALA A 64 -4.51 1.41 4.60
CA ALA A 64 -5.32 1.23 3.41
C ALA A 64 -4.50 0.84 2.16
N PHE A 65 -3.26 1.30 2.05
CA PHE A 65 -2.35 0.92 0.96
C PHE A 65 -1.88 -0.53 1.11
N LEU A 66 -1.56 -0.98 2.32
CA LEU A 66 -1.19 -2.35 2.61
C LEU A 66 -2.37 -3.32 2.39
N GLY A 67 -3.58 -2.95 2.79
CA GLY A 67 -4.78 -3.76 2.52
C GLY A 67 -5.12 -3.88 1.04
N ALA A 68 -4.74 -2.91 0.21
CA ALA A 68 -4.89 -3.00 -1.25
C ALA A 68 -3.76 -3.79 -1.94
N LEU A 69 -2.61 -3.98 -1.26
CA LEU A 69 -1.50 -4.81 -1.72
C LEU A 69 -1.74 -6.30 -1.42
N GLU A 70 -2.48 -6.59 -0.37
CA GLU A 70 -2.99 -7.94 -0.15
C GLU A 70 -4.03 -8.22 -1.25
N PRO A 71 -3.91 -9.34 -1.98
CA PRO A 71 -5.00 -9.74 -2.86
C PRO A 71 -6.26 -9.79 -2.01
N PRO A 72 -7.43 -9.35 -2.53
CA PRO A 72 -8.67 -9.58 -1.82
C PRO A 72 -8.68 -11.06 -1.44
N PRO A 73 -9.06 -11.44 -0.19
CA PRO A 73 -9.32 -12.84 0.09
C PRO A 73 -10.25 -13.31 -1.02
N ASP A 74 -9.98 -14.47 -1.60
CA ASP A 74 -10.81 -15.17 -2.59
C ASP A 74 -12.29 -15.14 -2.16
N THR A 75 -12.95 -14.01 -2.37
CA THR A 75 -14.35 -13.95 -2.69
C THR A 75 -14.31 -14.38 -4.14
N PRO A 76 -14.80 -15.58 -4.49
CA PRO A 76 -15.04 -15.90 -5.89
C PRO A 76 -15.84 -14.72 -6.40
N ARG A 77 -15.26 -13.94 -7.31
CA ARG A 77 -16.04 -13.06 -8.14
C ARG A 77 -16.76 -14.02 -9.06
N ASP A 78 -17.86 -14.56 -8.55
CA ASP A 78 -18.78 -15.42 -9.27
C ASP A 78 -19.00 -14.78 -10.63
N GLU A 79 -18.72 -15.59 -11.62
CA GLU A 79 -18.96 -15.33 -13.01
C GLU A 79 -20.46 -15.09 -13.20
N GLU A 80 -20.93 -13.85 -13.20
CA GLU A 80 -22.17 -13.53 -13.91
C GLU A 80 -21.83 -12.78 -15.18
N ASN A 81 -21.37 -13.58 -16.13
CA ASN A 81 -21.62 -13.39 -17.54
C ASN A 81 -23.15 -13.42 -17.76
N THR A 82 -23.74 -12.27 -18.06
CA THR A 82 -24.92 -12.24 -18.93
C THR A 82 -24.61 -11.38 -20.14
N VAL A 83 -24.13 -12.06 -21.18
CA VAL A 83 -24.48 -11.75 -22.56
C VAL A 83 -25.99 -11.97 -22.77
N GLY A 84 -26.65 -11.10 -23.53
CA GLY A 84 -28.06 -11.20 -23.97
C GLY A 84 -28.94 -10.10 -23.37
N ASP A 85 -29.70 -9.30 -24.12
CA ASP A 85 -30.19 -9.33 -25.51
C ASP A 85 -30.25 -7.88 -26.04
#